data_AF-A0A7C6V0L1-F1
#
_entry.id   AF-A0A7C6V0L1-F1
#
_cell.length_a   1.000
_cell.length_b   1.000
_cell.length_c   1.000
_cell.angle_alpha   90.00
_cell.angle_beta   90.00
_cell.angle_gamma   90.00
#
_symmetry.space_group_name_H-M   'P 1'
#
loop_
_entity.id
_entity.type
_entity.pdbx_description
1 polymer ?
#
loop_
_entity_poly.entity_id
_entity_poly.type
_entity_poly.pdbx_seq_one_letter_code
_entity_poly.pdbx_strand_id
1 'polypeptide(L)'
;MQLLISNDQSRVEVGGELLSLMEKVVAEALKGKEFPGEPEVSLVLVDDERMAELNRRYRGVDGPTDVLSFPMLEEGGDEPDAPASGEEVLLGDIVISVPRALAQAEMYGHSLERELAFLTVHGMLHLLGYDHRTPEEEAEMRRRQREVLAGVGIGEEQDA
;
A
#
# COMPACT_ATOMS: atom_id res chain seq x y z
N MET A 1 -2.11 -15.79 3.21
CA MET A 1 -2.42 -14.46 2.68
C MET A 1 -2.63 -14.64 1.19
N GLN A 2 -3.72 -14.09 0.69
CA GLN A 2 -3.98 -13.94 -0.74
C GLN A 2 -3.59 -12.53 -1.18
N LEU A 3 -2.79 -12.41 -2.23
CA LEU A 3 -2.44 -11.12 -2.83
C LEU A 3 -2.77 -11.15 -4.32
N LEU A 4 -3.59 -10.21 -4.75
CA LEU A 4 -3.97 -10.02 -6.14
C LEU A 4 -3.24 -8.78 -6.66
N ILE A 5 -2.31 -8.95 -7.62
CA ILE A 5 -1.63 -7.82 -8.25
C ILE A 5 -2.12 -7.66 -9.68
N SER A 6 -2.64 -6.48 -10.01
CA SER A 6 -2.98 -6.10 -11.38
C SER A 6 -2.14 -4.91 -11.84
N ASN A 7 -1.63 -4.97 -13.06
CA ASN A 7 -0.94 -3.85 -13.71
C ASN A 7 -1.77 -3.34 -14.88
N ASP A 8 -2.57 -2.30 -14.62
CA ASP A 8 -3.57 -1.76 -15.54
C ASP A 8 -3.03 -0.56 -16.35
N GLN A 9 -1.71 -0.38 -16.36
CA GLN A 9 -1.04 0.68 -17.08
C GLN A 9 0.04 0.14 -18.02
N SER A 10 0.46 0.98 -18.98
CA SER A 10 1.50 0.67 -19.96
C SER A 10 2.53 1.79 -20.15
N ARG A 11 2.54 2.77 -19.25
CA ARG A 11 3.40 3.97 -19.29
C ARG A 11 4.80 3.70 -18.76
N VAL A 12 4.90 2.90 -17.69
CA VAL A 12 6.14 2.55 -17.01
C VAL A 12 6.26 1.03 -16.95
N GLU A 13 7.43 0.50 -17.30
CA GLU A 13 7.69 -0.93 -17.22
C GLU A 13 7.78 -1.36 -15.75
N VAL A 14 6.93 -2.32 -15.36
CA VAL A 14 6.96 -2.94 -14.03
C VAL A 14 7.28 -4.42 -14.20
N GLY A 15 8.55 -4.76 -14.06
CA GLY A 15 9.05 -6.13 -14.20
C GLY A 15 8.71 -7.03 -13.01
N GLY A 16 8.91 -8.34 -13.19
CA GLY A 16 8.59 -9.34 -12.16
C GLY A 16 9.35 -9.16 -10.83
N GLU A 17 10.54 -8.57 -10.87
CA GLU A 17 11.31 -8.26 -9.65
C GLU A 17 10.61 -7.20 -8.79
N LEU A 18 10.06 -6.15 -9.40
CA LEU A 18 9.29 -5.12 -8.70
C LEU A 18 7.98 -5.68 -8.13
N LEU A 19 7.29 -6.52 -8.90
CA LEU A 19 6.08 -7.21 -8.42
C LEU A 19 6.40 -8.10 -7.20
N SER A 20 7.49 -8.87 -7.28
CA SER A 20 7.96 -9.74 -6.19
C SER A 20 8.38 -8.93 -4.96
N LEU A 21 8.94 -7.73 -5.14
CA LEU A 21 9.25 -6.83 -4.03
C LEU A 21 7.98 -6.34 -3.34
N MET A 22 6.98 -5.88 -4.10
CA MET A 22 5.71 -5.43 -3.53
C MET A 22 5.01 -6.56 -2.77
N GLU A 23 5.02 -7.79 -3.29
CA GLU A 23 4.53 -8.97 -2.58
C GLU A 23 5.25 -9.19 -1.25
N LYS A 24 6.59 -9.11 -1.23
CA LYS A 24 7.38 -9.21 0.00
C LYS A 24 7.03 -8.10 0.99
N VAL A 25 6.83 -6.87 0.52
CA VAL A 25 6.45 -5.72 1.37
C VAL A 25 5.09 -5.97 2.03
N VAL A 26 4.09 -6.44 1.27
CA VAL A 26 2.78 -6.80 1.82
C VAL A 26 2.92 -7.90 2.87
N ALA A 27 3.64 -8.98 2.55
CA ALA A 27 3.85 -10.09 3.48
C ALA A 27 4.58 -9.65 4.76
N GLU A 28 5.59 -8.77 4.63
CA GLU A 28 6.34 -8.22 5.76
C GLU A 28 5.46 -7.32 6.64
N ALA A 29 4.61 -6.48 6.05
CA ALA A 29 3.69 -5.61 6.79
C ALA A 29 2.72 -6.41 7.68
N LEU A 30 2.30 -7.60 7.23
CA LEU A 30 1.41 -8.51 7.94
C LEU A 30 2.11 -9.38 9.00
N LYS A 31 3.45 -9.43 9.05
CA LYS A 31 4.15 -10.26 10.05
C LYS A 31 3.78 -9.85 11.47
N GLY A 32 3.47 -10.87 12.28
CA GLY A 32 3.11 -10.71 13.69
C GLY A 32 1.68 -10.25 13.92
N LYS A 33 0.85 -10.14 12.87
CA LYS A 33 -0.59 -9.90 12.99
C LYS A 33 -1.34 -11.22 12.88
N GLU A 34 -2.35 -11.38 13.73
CA GLU A 34 -3.26 -12.51 13.70
C GLU A 34 -4.58 -12.06 13.08
N PHE A 35 -5.09 -12.87 12.16
CA PHE A 35 -6.38 -12.66 11.50
C PHE A 35 -7.25 -13.88 11.75
N PRO A 36 -8.58 -13.72 11.90
CA PRO A 36 -9.51 -14.84 12.09
C PRO A 36 -9.59 -15.77 10.86
N GLY A 37 -9.00 -15.38 9.74
CA GLY A 37 -8.96 -16.12 8.49
C GLY A 37 -7.81 -15.68 7.60
N GLU A 38 -7.81 -16.11 6.34
CA GLU A 38 -6.73 -15.79 5.40
C GLU A 38 -6.87 -14.35 4.90
N PRO A 39 -5.90 -13.44 5.17
CA PRO A 39 -6.02 -12.05 4.74
C PRO A 39 -5.85 -11.94 3.22
N GLU A 40 -6.73 -11.16 2.59
CA GLU A 40 -6.69 -10.81 1.17
C GLU A 40 -6.38 -9.31 0.98
N VAL A 41 -5.47 -9.01 0.04
CA VAL A 41 -5.13 -7.65 -0.39
C VAL A 41 -5.16 -7.60 -1.91
N SER A 42 -5.70 -6.52 -2.47
CA SER A 42 -5.57 -6.16 -3.88
C SER A 42 -4.57 -5.02 -4.05
N LEU A 43 -3.63 -5.17 -4.99
CA LEU A 43 -2.67 -4.14 -5.37
C LEU A 43 -2.82 -3.85 -6.87
N VAL A 44 -3.26 -2.64 -7.19
CA VAL A 44 -3.56 -2.23 -8.57
C VAL A 44 -2.62 -1.09 -8.98
N LEU A 45 -1.84 -1.33 -10.02
CA LEU A 45 -0.97 -0.33 -10.62
C LEU A 45 -1.70 0.36 -11.77
N VAL A 46 -1.74 1.69 -11.76
CA VAL A 46 -2.51 2.49 -12.72
C VAL A 46 -1.68 3.64 -13.29
N ASP A 47 -2.19 4.28 -14.33
CA ASP A 47 -1.68 5.55 -14.84
C ASP A 47 -2.34 6.75 -14.14
N ASP A 48 -1.83 7.96 -14.43
CA ASP A 48 -2.32 9.20 -13.83
C ASP A 48 -3.77 9.50 -14.22
N GLU A 49 -4.19 9.14 -15.44
CA GLU A 49 -5.56 9.34 -15.89
C GLU A 49 -6.55 8.54 -15.05
N ARG A 50 -6.27 7.24 -14.86
CA ARG A 50 -7.10 6.39 -14.01
C ARG A 50 -7.03 6.80 -12.55
N MET A 51 -5.85 7.15 -12.06
CA MET A 51 -5.68 7.63 -10.69
C MET A 51 -6.46 8.92 -10.43
N ALA A 52 -6.47 9.87 -11.37
CA ALA A 52 -7.25 11.10 -11.25
C ALA A 52 -8.76 10.85 -11.24
N GLU A 53 -9.25 9.86 -12.01
CA GLU A 53 -10.65 9.44 -11.94
C GLU A 53 -11.01 8.92 -10.55
N LEU A 54 -10.17 8.04 -9.99
CA LEU A 54 -10.39 7.46 -8.65
C LEU A 54 -10.31 8.54 -7.57
N ASN A 55 -9.31 9.41 -7.62
CA ASN A 55 -9.14 10.48 -6.64
C ASN A 55 -10.34 11.45 -6.65
N ARG A 56 -10.85 11.80 -7.84
CA ARG A 56 -12.07 12.60 -7.98
C ARG A 56 -13.29 11.86 -7.43
N ARG A 57 -13.46 10.57 -7.76
CA ARG A 57 -14.63 9.78 -7.36
C ARG A 57 -14.71 9.59 -5.86
N TYR A 58 -13.60 9.23 -5.20
CA TYR A 58 -13.61 8.81 -3.80
C TYR A 58 -13.21 9.91 -2.83
N ARG A 59 -12.38 10.88 -3.25
CA ARG A 59 -11.92 11.99 -2.40
C ARG A 59 -12.46 13.35 -2.83
N GLY A 60 -13.11 13.46 -3.99
CA GLY A 60 -13.56 14.74 -4.53
C GLY A 60 -12.41 15.67 -4.93
N VAL A 61 -11.20 15.13 -5.09
CA VAL A 61 -9.98 15.90 -5.41
C VAL A 61 -9.64 15.76 -6.89
N ASP A 62 -9.43 16.90 -7.54
CA ASP A 62 -9.05 16.96 -8.94
C ASP A 62 -7.55 16.66 -9.13
N GLY A 63 -7.25 15.76 -10.07
CA GLY A 63 -5.89 15.37 -10.43
C GLY A 63 -5.43 14.06 -9.77
N PRO A 64 -4.32 13.48 -10.24
CA PRO A 64 -3.80 12.22 -9.71
C PRO A 64 -3.18 12.40 -8.32
N THR A 65 -3.18 11.32 -7.54
CA THR A 65 -2.31 11.16 -6.36
C THR A 65 -1.31 10.03 -6.57
N ASP A 66 -0.38 9.81 -5.67
CA ASP A 66 0.61 8.73 -5.71
C ASP A 66 -0.01 7.37 -5.35
N VAL A 67 -0.74 7.33 -4.23
CA VAL A 67 -1.41 6.13 -3.73
C VAL A 67 -2.80 6.45 -3.16
N LEU A 68 -3.73 5.52 -3.35
CA LEU A 68 -5.01 5.46 -2.66
C LEU A 68 -5.14 4.12 -1.96
N SER A 69 -5.71 4.13 -0.75
CA SER A 69 -5.95 2.93 0.05
C SER A 69 -7.42 2.87 0.41
N PHE A 70 -8.04 1.72 0.19
CA PHE A 70 -9.45 1.48 0.42
C PHE A 70 -9.60 0.34 1.44
N PRO A 71 -9.52 0.65 2.75
CA PRO A 71 -9.69 -0.35 3.81
C PRO A 71 -11.10 -0.96 3.74
N MET A 72 -11.17 -2.28 3.83
CA MET A 72 -12.43 -3.03 3.99
C MET A 72 -12.58 -3.63 5.39
N LEU A 73 -11.51 -3.61 6.20
CA LEU A 73 -11.58 -3.98 7.60
C LEU A 73 -12.37 -2.90 8.35
N GLU A 74 -13.54 -3.23 8.90
CA GLU A 74 -14.32 -2.28 9.69
C GLU A 74 -13.64 -1.98 11.04
N GLU A 75 -13.46 -0.70 11.35
CA GLU A 75 -13.06 -0.25 12.68
C GLU A 75 -14.26 -0.30 13.64
N GLY A 76 -14.34 -1.34 14.47
CA GLY A 76 -15.16 -1.31 15.69
C GLY A 76 -16.66 -1.56 15.53
N GLY A 77 -17.07 -2.45 14.64
CA GLY A 77 -18.43 -2.99 14.62
C GLY A 77 -18.62 -4.07 15.70
N ASP A 78 -19.36 -3.78 16.76
CA ASP A 78 -20.12 -4.79 17.51
C ASP A 78 -21.17 -5.42 16.55
N GLU A 79 -20.74 -6.27 15.62
CA GLU A 79 -21.64 -7.00 14.73
C GLU A 79 -21.47 -8.52 14.83
N PRO A 80 -22.58 -9.29 14.81
CA PRO A 80 -22.61 -10.73 15.08
C PRO A 80 -22.02 -11.61 13.98
N ASP A 81 -21.50 -11.01 12.90
CA ASP A 81 -20.94 -11.67 11.71
C ASP A 81 -19.43 -11.43 11.59
N ALA A 82 -18.68 -11.63 12.68
CA ALA A 82 -17.25 -11.84 12.54
C ALA A 82 -17.04 -13.03 11.58
N PRO A 83 -16.17 -12.91 10.55
CA PRO A 83 -15.98 -13.97 9.57
C PRO A 83 -15.71 -15.28 10.31
N ALA A 84 -16.41 -16.33 9.90
CA ALA A 84 -16.26 -17.63 10.55
C ALA A 84 -14.79 -18.06 10.42
N SER A 85 -14.24 -18.68 11.47
CA SER A 85 -12.87 -19.20 11.47
C SER A 85 -12.63 -20.04 10.19
N GLY A 86 -11.84 -19.51 9.25
CA GLY A 86 -11.55 -20.14 7.95
C GLY A 86 -12.08 -19.41 6.71
N GLU A 87 -12.79 -18.29 6.83
CA GLU A 87 -13.19 -17.43 5.71
C GLU A 87 -12.09 -16.40 5.35
N GLU A 88 -12.11 -15.87 4.13
CA GLU A 88 -11.17 -14.83 3.68
C GLU A 88 -11.42 -13.51 4.43
N VAL A 89 -10.36 -12.86 4.91
CA VAL A 89 -10.40 -11.55 5.55
C VAL A 89 -9.99 -10.49 4.55
N LEU A 90 -10.96 -9.80 3.96
CA LEU A 90 -10.70 -8.74 2.98
C LEU A 90 -10.10 -7.51 3.69
N LEU A 91 -8.81 -7.26 3.50
CA LEU A 91 -8.16 -6.05 4.03
C LEU A 91 -8.46 -4.83 3.17
N GLY A 92 -8.58 -5.03 1.85
CA GLY A 92 -8.99 -4.02 0.89
C GLY A 92 -7.99 -3.78 -0.24
N ASP A 93 -8.07 -2.60 -0.85
CA ASP A 93 -7.37 -2.29 -2.10
C ASP A 93 -6.31 -1.19 -1.91
N ILE A 94 -5.15 -1.38 -2.53
CA ILE A 94 -4.10 -0.38 -2.69
C ILE A 94 -3.97 -0.06 -4.18
N VAL A 95 -4.12 1.20 -4.54
CA VAL A 95 -3.98 1.66 -5.92
C VAL A 95 -2.81 2.63 -6.02
N ILE A 96 -1.84 2.35 -6.89
CA ILE A 96 -0.60 3.15 -7.03
C ILE A 96 -0.50 3.70 -8.46
N SER A 97 -0.26 5.01 -8.60
CA SER A 97 0.14 5.60 -9.88
C SER A 97 1.63 5.36 -10.12
N VAL A 98 1.96 4.49 -11.07
CA VAL A 98 3.36 4.17 -11.40
C VAL A 98 4.09 5.37 -12.02
N PRO A 99 3.50 6.16 -12.94
CA PRO A 99 4.12 7.38 -13.44
C PRO A 99 4.47 8.38 -12.33
N ARG A 100 3.59 8.52 -11.33
CA ARG A 100 3.82 9.44 -10.22
C ARG A 100 4.89 8.93 -9.26
N ALA A 101 4.90 7.63 -8.96
CA ALA A 101 5.95 6.99 -8.20
C ALA A 101 7.32 7.18 -8.88
N LEU A 102 7.40 7.04 -10.20
CA LEU A 102 8.64 7.30 -10.94
C LEU A 102 9.07 8.77 -10.81
N ALA A 103 8.14 9.71 -10.98
CA ALA A 103 8.44 11.14 -10.85
C ALA A 103 8.88 11.53 -9.42
N GLN A 104 8.28 10.92 -8.38
CA GLN A 104 8.70 11.10 -6.99
C GLN A 104 10.08 10.51 -6.73
N ALA A 105 10.35 9.31 -7.26
CA ALA A 105 11.66 8.67 -7.16
C ALA A 105 12.77 9.55 -7.75
N GLU A 106 12.55 10.11 -8.94
CA GLU A 106 13.47 11.05 -9.57
C GLU A 106 13.63 12.35 -8.76
N MET A 107 12.52 12.89 -8.23
CA MET A 107 12.52 14.13 -7.45
C MET A 107 13.29 14.00 -6.13
N TYR A 108 13.13 12.88 -5.43
CA TYR A 108 13.77 12.61 -4.15
C TYR A 108 15.11 11.89 -4.27
N GLY A 109 15.54 11.57 -5.50
CA GLY A 109 16.86 11.02 -5.77
C GLY A 109 17.04 9.55 -5.37
N HIS A 110 15.95 8.75 -5.35
CA HIS A 110 16.01 7.32 -5.08
C HIS A 110 15.41 6.47 -6.21
N SER A 111 15.51 5.15 -6.11
CA SER A 111 15.02 4.24 -7.13
C SER A 111 13.48 4.15 -7.14
N LEU A 112 12.93 3.79 -8.30
CA LEU A 112 11.50 3.41 -8.43
C LEU A 112 11.18 2.20 -7.53
N GLU A 113 12.13 1.28 -7.39
CA GLU A 113 12.04 0.13 -6.48
C GLU A 113 11.73 0.57 -5.05
N ARG A 114 12.50 1.53 -4.53
CA ARG A 114 12.31 2.10 -3.20
C ARG A 114 10.95 2.80 -3.08
N GLU A 115 10.56 3.57 -4.09
CA GLU A 115 9.30 4.31 -4.04
C GLU A 115 8.08 3.39 -4.08
N LEU A 116 8.08 2.38 -4.95
CA LEU A 116 7.00 1.39 -4.98
C LEU A 116 6.92 0.59 -3.68
N ALA A 117 8.06 0.24 -3.08
CA ALA A 117 8.08 -0.39 -1.77
C ALA A 117 7.49 0.54 -0.69
N PHE A 118 7.87 1.82 -0.69
CA PHE A 118 7.37 2.83 0.23
C PHE A 118 5.86 3.05 0.10
N LEU A 119 5.34 3.24 -1.12
CA LEU A 119 3.91 3.43 -1.37
C LEU A 119 3.11 2.17 -1.05
N THR A 120 3.67 0.98 -1.30
CA THR A 120 3.03 -0.30 -0.93
C THR A 120 2.92 -0.44 0.59
N VAL A 121 4.00 -0.19 1.35
CA VAL A 121 3.91 -0.24 2.82
C VAL A 121 2.98 0.84 3.36
N HIS A 122 3.03 2.05 2.80
CA HIS A 122 2.15 3.14 3.22
C HIS A 122 0.68 2.76 3.05
N GLY A 123 0.32 2.21 1.88
CA GLY A 123 -1.04 1.75 1.63
C GLY A 123 -1.46 0.59 2.54
N MET A 124 -0.57 -0.39 2.74
CA MET A 124 -0.81 -1.50 3.65
C MET A 124 -1.07 -1.03 5.09
N LEU A 125 -0.31 -0.05 5.58
CA LEU A 125 -0.52 0.47 6.92
C LEU A 125 -1.88 1.16 7.06
N HIS A 126 -2.34 1.88 6.03
CA HIS A 126 -3.71 2.39 6.03
C HIS A 126 -4.77 1.28 6.02
N LEU A 127 -4.58 0.20 5.26
CA LEU A 127 -5.47 -0.97 5.33
C LEU A 127 -5.50 -1.62 6.72
N LEU A 128 -4.41 -1.49 7.48
CA LEU A 128 -4.24 -2.05 8.82
C LEU A 128 -4.66 -1.10 9.95
N GLY A 129 -5.31 0.03 9.61
CA GLY A 129 -5.84 1.00 10.57
C GLY A 129 -4.82 2.00 11.10
N TYR A 130 -3.61 2.07 10.54
CA TYR A 130 -2.69 3.16 10.85
C TYR A 130 -3.12 4.42 10.09
N ASP A 131 -3.01 5.56 10.76
CA ASP A 131 -3.22 6.89 10.16
C ASP A 131 -2.03 7.79 10.53
N HIS A 132 -2.04 9.02 10.04
CA HIS A 132 -0.98 10.02 10.29
C HIS A 132 -1.59 11.42 10.48
N ARG A 133 -2.75 11.52 11.14
CA ARG A 133 -3.46 12.80 11.36
C ARG A 133 -2.85 13.60 12.52
N THR A 134 -2.24 12.90 13.47
CA THR A 134 -1.53 13.48 14.61
C THR A 134 -0.03 13.16 14.57
N PRO A 135 0.82 13.98 15.21
CA PRO A 135 2.25 13.70 15.30
C PRO A 135 2.59 12.34 15.92
N GLU A 136 1.79 11.88 16.89
CA GLU A 136 1.95 10.59 17.55
C GLU A 136 1.66 9.42 16.60
N GLU A 137 0.53 9.48 15.89
CA GLU A 137 0.16 8.50 14.87
C GLU A 137 1.19 8.47 13.73
N GLU A 138 1.61 9.65 13.26
CA GLU A 138 2.63 9.76 12.21
C GLU A 138 3.96 9.14 12.66
N ALA A 139 4.41 9.39 13.89
CA ALA A 139 5.64 8.81 14.41
C ALA A 139 5.58 7.28 14.49
N GLU A 140 4.42 6.74 14.88
CA GLU A 140 4.16 5.30 14.90
C GLU A 140 4.13 4.71 13.49
N MET A 141 3.37 5.31 12.57
CA MET A 141 3.30 4.86 11.18
C MET A 141 4.68 4.88 10.53
N ARG A 142 5.45 5.98 10.68
CA ARG A 142 6.82 6.08 10.17
C ARG A 142 7.75 5.02 10.75
N ARG A 143 7.65 4.74 12.05
CA ARG A 143 8.42 3.66 12.69
C ARG A 143 8.11 2.33 12.00
N ARG A 144 6.83 2.03 11.80
CA ARG A 144 6.41 0.78 11.16
C ARG A 144 6.82 0.70 9.69
N GLN A 145 6.74 1.80 8.94
CA GLN A 145 7.25 1.86 7.56
C GLN A 145 8.73 1.49 7.50
N ARG A 146 9.56 2.07 8.37
CA ARG A 146 11.00 1.74 8.43
C ARG A 146 11.25 0.27 8.76
N GLU A 147 10.53 -0.28 9.73
CA GLU A 147 10.66 -1.70 10.10
C GLU A 147 10.38 -2.63 8.91
N VAL A 148 9.29 -2.39 8.19
CA VAL A 148 8.88 -3.21 7.04
C VAL A 148 9.86 -3.07 5.88
N LEU A 149 10.25 -1.84 5.53
CA LEU A 149 11.22 -1.61 4.45
C LEU A 149 12.57 -2.27 4.75
N ALA A 150 13.07 -2.13 5.99
CA ALA A 150 14.29 -2.81 6.42
C ALA A 150 14.15 -4.34 6.36
N GLY A 151 12.98 -4.88 6.72
CA GLY A 151 12.68 -6.31 6.67
C GLY A 151 12.75 -6.93 5.27
N VAL A 152 12.47 -6.14 4.22
CA VAL A 152 12.58 -6.56 2.82
C VAL A 152 13.91 -6.16 2.16
N GLY A 153 14.85 -5.58 2.92
CA GLY A 153 16.17 -5.18 2.43
C GLY A 153 16.21 -3.81 1.75
N ILE A 154 15.16 -3.00 1.86
CA ILE A 154 15.14 -1.61 1.39
C ILE A 154 15.63 -0.72 2.54
N GLY A 155 16.88 -0.27 2.44
CA GLY A 155 17.51 0.60 3.44
C GLY A 155 17.09 2.06 3.31
N GLU A 156 17.40 2.85 4.35
CA GLU A 156 17.37 4.31 4.27
C GLU A 156 18.54 4.80 3.39
N GLU A 157 18.45 4.62 2.07
CA GLU A 157 19.38 5.29 1.16
C GLU A 157 19.06 6.79 1.13
N GLN A 158 19.81 7.51 1.97
CA GLN A 158 20.26 8.90 1.89
C GLN A 158 19.25 9.91 1.32
N ASP A 159 18.45 10.50 2.21
CA ASP A 159 18.17 11.93 2.15
C ASP A 159 19.52 12.69 2.18
N ALA A 160 20.17 12.83 1.02
CA ALA A 160 21.39 13.62 0.84
C ALA A 160 21.06 15.07 0.50
#